data_AF-A0A6A4HX96-F1
#
_entry.id   AF-A0A6A4HX96-F1
#
_cell.length_a   1.000
_cell.length_b   1.000
_cell.length_c   1.000
_cell.angle_alpha   90.00
_cell.angle_beta   90.00
_cell.angle_gamma   90.00
#
_symmetry.space_group_name_H-M   'P 1'
#
loop_
_entity.id
_entity.type
_entity.pdbx_description
1 polymer ?
#
loop_
_entity_poly.entity_id
_entity_poly.type
_entity_poly.pdbx_seq_one_letter_code
_entity_poly.pdbx_strand_id
1 'polypeptide(L)'
;MAQPPSYSLDFPTPDYSAEPGVDEERLEYREARWQEYNTRPTGVFIRERNGITVILNNQEEKTTVPTFGRRSKVEGTLVIDTPESVSEVTLKLTGAIETVALTAGWAQVKVLDQTHTIFKSDDSGASQSHCESSLQFSCPLPLNFEHDGQEYLLPPSYYALLGGQGQTQYAKCTYMFTAIISRTRSRHTAFLGKNKKNNTFMFEYLPRFRPPRPMINRSLLTTIKTHPEEWRQFSYQLTPKSEKHMEPLTCQFFLPSVGMFGVMDSIPFHVQIAGSHASLSRLQPLSSDSESLSSDLHRRRKADGEDSEPPIRVRLVRQVAINNNGHKNAVHLHLGDGKLCPLPPVEGPILLAGSRVQRQENVNWEGEIRCELEEKLTPGFNAGIVTIADFVIVELSKWQINLFQPFKHGHPVRLVSDSWTDFSR
;
A
#
# COMPACT_ATOMS: atom_id res chain seq x y z
N MET A 1 -30.45 32.01 34.70
CA MET A 1 -29.31 31.35 34.05
C MET A 1 -28.13 31.45 35.02
N ALA A 2 -27.63 30.33 35.53
CA ALA A 2 -26.53 30.34 36.49
C ALA A 2 -25.22 30.69 35.78
N GLN A 3 -24.43 31.60 36.35
CA GLN A 3 -23.08 31.88 35.86
C GLN A 3 -22.20 30.64 36.08
N PRO A 4 -21.38 30.25 35.09
CA PRO A 4 -20.41 29.19 35.29
C PRO A 4 -19.42 29.61 36.40
N PRO A 5 -18.88 28.65 37.16
CA PRO A 5 -17.91 28.93 38.21
C PRO A 5 -16.70 29.67 37.63
N SER A 6 -16.25 30.69 38.35
CA SER A 6 -15.00 31.40 38.06
C SER A 6 -13.83 30.52 38.46
N TYR A 7 -13.06 30.03 37.49
CA TYR A 7 -11.80 29.35 37.76
C TYR A 7 -10.72 30.41 38.03
N SER A 8 -10.22 30.49 39.27
CA SER A 8 -9.03 31.29 39.57
C SER A 8 -7.79 30.53 39.08
N LEU A 9 -6.90 31.24 38.38
CA LEU A 9 -5.59 30.73 37.93
C LEU A 9 -4.59 30.70 39.11
N ASP A 10 -5.01 30.21 40.28
CA ASP A 10 -4.16 30.16 41.48
C ASP A 10 -3.12 29.01 41.42
N PHE A 11 -3.15 28.22 40.34
CA PHE A 11 -2.17 27.17 40.08
C PHE A 11 -1.28 27.59 38.91
N PRO A 12 0.05 27.52 39.05
CA PRO A 12 0.95 27.70 37.92
C PRO A 12 0.59 26.67 36.85
N THR A 13 0.50 27.11 35.60
CA THR A 13 0.39 26.21 34.46
C THR A 13 1.49 25.15 34.59
N PRO A 14 1.16 23.84 34.55
CA PRO A 14 2.16 22.79 34.60
C PRO A 14 3.25 23.05 33.56
N ASP A 15 4.51 22.79 33.92
CA ASP A 15 5.63 22.91 32.98
C ASP A 15 5.59 21.70 32.04
N TYR A 16 4.93 21.86 30.90
CA TYR A 16 4.85 20.82 29.90
C TYR A 16 6.17 20.75 29.11
N SER A 17 6.96 19.71 29.37
CA SER A 17 8.12 19.34 28.54
C SER A 17 7.70 18.37 27.44
N ALA A 18 8.40 18.42 26.30
CA ALA A 18 8.23 17.43 25.22
C ALA A 18 8.77 16.04 25.61
N GLU A 19 9.73 15.99 26.53
CA GLU A 19 10.26 14.77 27.13
C GLU A 19 9.65 14.56 28.52
N PRO A 20 9.22 13.32 28.84
CA PRO A 20 8.68 13.01 30.16
C PRO A 20 9.70 13.33 31.25
N GLY A 21 9.23 13.91 32.35
CA GLY A 21 10.02 14.04 33.58
C GLY A 21 10.45 12.68 34.15
N VAL A 22 11.34 12.69 35.14
CA VAL A 22 11.85 11.47 35.79
C VAL A 22 10.73 10.61 36.41
N ASP A 23 9.63 11.25 36.81
CA ASP A 23 8.45 10.61 37.42
C ASP A 23 7.26 10.46 36.45
N GLU A 24 7.46 10.76 35.16
CA GLU A 24 6.42 10.66 34.14
C GLU A 24 6.67 9.44 33.25
N GLU A 25 5.61 8.69 32.96
CA GLU A 25 5.65 7.61 32.00
C GLU A 25 5.09 8.09 30.66
N ARG A 26 5.89 8.01 29.60
CA ARG A 26 5.42 8.31 28.25
C ARG A 26 4.53 7.15 27.78
N LEU A 27 3.22 7.34 27.91
CA LEU A 27 2.19 6.35 27.51
C LEU A 27 2.21 6.03 26.00
N GLU A 28 2.71 6.96 25.17
CA GLU A 28 2.86 6.75 23.72
C GLU A 28 4.17 7.38 23.26
N TYR A 29 5.17 6.54 22.96
CA TYR A 29 6.40 6.96 22.28
C TYR A 29 6.27 6.64 20.80
N ARG A 30 6.18 7.69 19.97
CA ARG A 30 6.33 7.54 18.52
C ARG A 30 7.77 7.83 18.16
N GLU A 31 8.53 6.78 17.91
CA GLU A 31 9.92 6.88 17.45
C GLU A 31 10.02 7.88 16.29
N ALA A 32 10.98 8.80 16.43
CA ALA A 32 11.35 9.80 15.44
C ALA A 32 11.96 9.23 14.13
N ARG A 33 11.65 7.98 13.74
CA ARG A 33 11.98 7.43 12.41
C ARG A 33 11.37 8.24 11.25
N TRP A 34 10.50 9.19 11.56
CA TRP A 34 9.76 10.01 10.60
C TRP A 34 10.47 11.30 10.17
N GLN A 35 11.63 11.65 10.75
CA GLN A 35 12.37 12.83 10.29
C GLN A 35 13.00 12.63 8.92
N GLU A 36 13.46 11.42 8.57
CA GLU A 36 14.08 11.15 7.27
C GLU A 36 13.08 11.18 6.09
N TYR A 37 11.83 10.78 6.29
CA TYR A 37 10.79 10.77 5.23
C TYR A 37 10.03 12.10 5.07
N ASN A 38 10.27 13.06 5.97
CA ASN A 38 9.59 14.35 5.98
C ASN A 38 10.45 15.51 5.46
N THR A 39 11.74 15.30 5.18
CA THR A 39 12.51 16.31 4.48
C THR A 39 11.92 16.46 3.07
N ARG A 40 11.52 17.70 2.73
CA ARG A 40 11.16 17.99 1.34
C ARG A 40 12.40 17.71 0.50
N PRO A 41 12.30 16.94 -0.60
CA PRO A 41 13.46 16.69 -1.43
C PRO A 41 14.02 18.03 -1.92
N THR A 42 15.34 18.23 -1.83
CA THR A 42 16.03 19.47 -2.22
C THR A 42 16.98 19.26 -3.41
N GLY A 43 17.07 18.03 -3.91
CA GLY A 43 17.91 17.66 -5.03
C GLY A 43 17.41 18.23 -6.36
N VAL A 44 18.26 18.11 -7.36
CA VAL A 44 18.02 18.59 -8.72
C VAL A 44 18.24 17.43 -9.69
N PHE A 45 17.26 17.22 -10.57
CA PHE A 45 17.40 16.31 -11.71
C PHE A 45 17.75 17.11 -12.96
N ILE A 46 18.83 16.73 -13.63
CA ILE A 46 19.29 17.36 -14.87
C ILE A 46 19.37 16.30 -15.96
N ARG A 47 18.75 16.56 -17.10
CA ARG A 47 18.87 15.72 -18.28
C ARG A 47 19.14 16.54 -19.52
N GLU A 48 20.29 16.31 -20.12
CA GLU A 48 20.70 16.90 -21.38
C GLU A 48 20.58 15.88 -22.52
N ARG A 49 19.91 16.28 -23.61
CA ARG A 49 19.84 15.47 -24.83
C ARG A 49 19.55 16.35 -26.03
N ASN A 50 20.27 16.14 -27.14
CA ASN A 50 20.05 16.84 -28.41
C ASN A 50 20.12 18.38 -28.31
N GLY A 51 20.92 18.92 -27.39
CA GLY A 51 21.02 20.37 -27.12
C GLY A 51 19.76 20.96 -26.49
N ILE A 52 19.12 20.15 -25.64
CA ILE A 52 17.96 20.47 -24.82
C ILE A 52 18.28 19.96 -23.43
N THR A 53 18.36 20.86 -22.45
CA THR A 53 18.62 20.50 -21.05
C THR A 53 17.38 20.78 -20.22
N VAL A 54 16.88 19.77 -19.54
CA VAL A 54 15.73 19.88 -18.62
C VAL A 54 16.27 19.82 -17.20
N ILE A 55 15.92 20.82 -16.40
CA ILE A 55 16.31 20.95 -15.00
C ILE A 55 15.04 20.93 -14.15
N LEU A 56 14.90 19.94 -13.26
CA LEU A 56 13.79 19.81 -12.32
C LEU A 56 14.31 19.92 -10.89
N ASN A 57 13.69 20.81 -10.10
CA ASN A 57 14.04 20.99 -8.69
C ASN A 57 13.18 20.09 -7.80
N ASN A 58 13.50 20.08 -6.50
CA ASN A 58 12.77 19.35 -5.46
C ASN A 58 12.70 17.83 -5.71
N GLN A 59 13.82 17.26 -6.16
CA GLN A 59 13.97 15.82 -6.42
C GLN A 59 14.79 15.15 -5.31
N GLU A 60 14.71 13.82 -5.23
CA GLU A 60 15.61 13.06 -4.35
C GLU A 60 17.07 13.24 -4.80
N GLU A 61 17.99 13.29 -3.84
CA GLU A 61 19.41 13.50 -4.15
C GLU A 61 19.91 12.38 -5.06
N LYS A 62 20.58 12.74 -6.17
CA LYS A 62 21.15 11.80 -7.15
C LYS A 62 20.12 10.89 -7.84
N THR A 63 18.83 11.25 -7.84
CA THR A 63 17.85 10.45 -8.57
C THR A 63 18.09 10.47 -10.08
N THR A 64 17.93 9.31 -10.71
CA THR A 64 17.96 9.15 -12.17
C THR A 64 16.56 9.22 -12.78
N VAL A 65 15.52 9.14 -11.95
CA VAL A 65 14.12 9.19 -12.35
C VAL A 65 13.38 10.16 -11.43
N PRO A 66 12.95 11.33 -11.94
CA PRO A 66 12.27 12.30 -11.11
C PRO A 66 10.92 11.75 -10.63
N THR A 67 10.50 12.18 -9.45
CA THR A 67 9.30 11.68 -8.77
C THR A 67 8.29 12.80 -8.55
N PHE A 68 7.03 12.49 -8.82
CA PHE A 68 5.91 13.43 -8.77
C PHE A 68 4.75 12.85 -7.97
N GLY A 69 4.19 13.64 -7.06
CA GLY A 69 3.07 13.24 -6.22
C GLY A 69 1.70 13.55 -6.83
N ARG A 70 0.64 13.20 -6.10
CA ARG A 70 -0.74 13.55 -6.43
C ARG A 70 -0.90 15.07 -6.54
N ARG A 71 -1.56 15.55 -7.61
CA ARG A 71 -1.75 16.99 -7.90
C ARG A 71 -0.46 17.82 -8.00
N SER A 72 0.69 17.16 -8.13
CA SER A 72 1.95 17.87 -8.36
C SER A 72 2.01 18.43 -9.78
N LYS A 73 2.96 19.33 -9.99
CA LYS A 73 3.25 19.90 -11.30
C LYS A 73 4.63 19.41 -11.72
N VAL A 74 4.77 19.08 -12.99
CA VAL A 74 6.08 18.89 -13.61
C VAL A 74 6.59 20.30 -13.94
N GLU A 75 7.42 20.84 -13.05
CA GLU A 75 7.92 22.22 -13.15
C GLU A 75 9.44 22.26 -13.13
N GLY A 76 9.99 23.22 -13.87
CA GLY A 76 11.43 23.33 -14.03
C GLY A 76 11.83 24.33 -15.10
N THR A 77 13.09 24.22 -15.50
CA THR A 77 13.72 25.10 -16.49
C THR A 77 14.18 24.28 -17.69
N LEU A 78 13.87 24.77 -18.89
CA LEU A 78 14.33 24.22 -20.15
C LEU A 78 15.41 25.12 -20.72
N VAL A 79 16.64 24.63 -20.81
CA VAL A 79 17.77 25.34 -21.43
C VAL A 79 17.98 24.82 -22.85
N ILE A 80 18.16 25.75 -23.80
CA ILE A 80 18.20 25.50 -25.24
C ILE A 80 19.51 26.08 -25.80
N ASP A 81 20.33 25.23 -26.41
CA ASP A 81 21.67 25.63 -26.88
C ASP A 81 21.67 26.68 -28.00
N THR A 82 20.65 26.65 -28.87
CA THR A 82 20.58 27.48 -30.09
C THR A 82 19.16 28.01 -30.29
N PRO A 83 18.75 28.99 -29.46
CA PRO A 83 17.38 29.49 -29.38
C PRO A 83 16.96 30.33 -30.61
N GLU A 84 17.91 30.87 -31.39
CA GLU A 84 17.65 31.80 -32.49
C GLU A 84 16.86 31.16 -33.63
N SER A 85 16.99 29.84 -33.78
CA SER A 85 16.34 29.05 -34.83
C SER A 85 15.01 28.43 -34.39
N VAL A 86 14.60 28.64 -33.14
CA VAL A 86 13.43 27.98 -32.54
C VAL A 86 12.15 28.68 -32.99
N SER A 87 11.27 27.90 -33.59
CA SER A 87 9.92 28.34 -34.01
C SER A 87 8.87 28.06 -32.94
N GLU A 88 9.06 27.01 -32.16
CA GLU A 88 8.04 26.50 -31.24
C GLU A 88 8.69 25.54 -30.23
N VAL A 89 8.32 25.69 -28.96
CA VAL A 89 8.71 24.80 -27.87
C VAL A 89 7.44 24.22 -27.26
N THR A 90 7.33 22.90 -27.32
CA THR A 90 6.18 22.15 -26.84
C THR A 90 6.62 21.12 -25.83
N LEU A 91 5.93 21.07 -24.69
CA LEU A 91 6.10 20.07 -23.66
C LEU A 91 4.96 19.07 -23.74
N LYS A 92 5.28 17.78 -23.66
CA LYS A 92 4.29 16.71 -23.68
C LYS A 92 4.42 15.84 -22.45
N LEU A 93 3.31 15.64 -21.74
CA LEU A 93 3.18 14.64 -20.69
C LEU A 93 2.33 13.49 -21.22
N THR A 94 2.88 12.28 -21.18
CA THR A 94 2.16 11.08 -21.60
C THR A 94 2.23 10.01 -20.53
N GLY A 95 1.20 9.19 -20.42
CA GLY A 95 1.19 8.04 -19.53
C GLY A 95 0.27 6.96 -20.07
N ALA A 96 0.65 5.71 -19.84
CA ALA A 96 -0.10 4.56 -20.31
C ALA A 96 -0.05 3.41 -19.32
N ILE A 97 -1.14 2.65 -19.25
CA ILE A 97 -1.16 1.31 -18.66
C ILE A 97 -0.99 0.31 -19.80
N GLU A 98 -0.01 -0.57 -19.67
CA GLU A 98 0.22 -1.71 -20.53
C GLU A 98 -0.02 -2.99 -19.74
N THR A 99 -0.81 -3.89 -20.29
CA THR A 99 -1.08 -5.20 -19.69
C THR A 99 -0.84 -6.30 -20.70
N VAL A 100 -0.35 -7.44 -20.22
CA VAL A 100 -0.33 -8.70 -20.95
C VAL A 100 -0.96 -9.75 -20.04
N ALA A 101 -1.99 -10.44 -20.51
CA ALA A 101 -2.68 -11.51 -19.80
C ALA A 101 -2.81 -12.75 -20.69
N LEU A 102 -2.79 -13.96 -20.11
CA LEU A 102 -2.88 -15.20 -20.90
C LEU A 102 -4.14 -15.31 -21.74
N THR A 103 -5.28 -14.89 -21.19
CA THR A 103 -6.59 -15.05 -21.84
C THR A 103 -6.96 -13.87 -22.75
N ALA A 104 -6.41 -12.69 -22.48
CA ALA A 104 -6.82 -11.45 -23.14
C ALA A 104 -5.73 -10.82 -24.01
N GLY A 105 -4.51 -11.37 -24.02
CA GLY A 105 -3.39 -10.85 -24.80
C GLY A 105 -2.87 -9.52 -24.27
N TRP A 106 -2.35 -8.70 -25.19
CA TRP A 106 -1.81 -7.36 -24.90
C TRP A 106 -2.90 -6.29 -25.02
N ALA A 107 -2.90 -5.34 -24.08
CA ALA A 107 -3.72 -4.13 -24.15
C ALA A 107 -2.96 -2.92 -23.60
N GLN A 108 -3.28 -1.74 -24.15
CA GLN A 108 -2.72 -0.46 -23.73
C GLN A 108 -3.82 0.60 -23.62
N VAL A 109 -3.85 1.31 -22.49
CA VAL A 109 -4.77 2.43 -22.24
C VAL A 109 -3.96 3.67 -21.94
N LYS A 110 -4.20 4.76 -22.67
CA LYS A 110 -3.60 6.06 -22.35
C LYS A 110 -4.28 6.65 -21.13
N VAL A 111 -3.52 6.91 -20.08
CA VAL A 111 -4.02 7.54 -18.84
C VAL A 111 -3.65 9.02 -18.75
N LEU A 112 -2.72 9.48 -19.60
CA LEU A 112 -2.28 10.87 -19.67
C LEU A 112 -1.83 11.20 -21.10
N ASP A 113 -2.32 12.30 -21.67
CA ASP A 113 -1.88 12.82 -22.98
C ASP A 113 -2.10 14.35 -23.01
N GLN A 114 -1.21 15.09 -22.33
CA GLN A 114 -1.26 16.55 -22.26
C GLN A 114 -0.13 17.16 -23.08
N THR A 115 -0.43 18.28 -23.75
CA THR A 115 0.52 19.03 -24.57
C THR A 115 0.44 20.51 -24.22
N HIS A 116 1.58 21.12 -23.92
CA HIS A 116 1.70 22.52 -23.52
C HIS A 116 2.71 23.24 -24.43
N THR A 117 2.28 24.22 -25.20
CA THR A 117 3.20 25.08 -25.96
C THR A 117 3.63 26.24 -25.08
N ILE A 118 4.92 26.31 -24.72
CA ILE A 118 5.48 27.34 -23.84
C ILE A 118 6.12 28.49 -24.61
N PHE A 119 6.44 28.28 -25.88
CA PHE A 119 6.91 29.31 -26.80
C PHE A 119 6.42 29.00 -28.21
N LYS A 120 6.01 30.03 -28.95
CA LYS A 120 5.69 29.96 -30.37
C LYS A 120 6.04 31.29 -31.02
N SER A 121 6.81 31.25 -32.11
CA SER A 121 7.18 32.43 -32.87
C SER A 121 5.98 32.92 -33.69
N ASP A 122 5.69 34.21 -33.62
CA ASP A 122 4.64 34.84 -34.42
C ASP A 122 5.14 35.14 -35.84
N ASP A 123 4.54 34.50 -36.84
CA ASP A 123 4.87 34.71 -38.25
C ASP A 123 4.30 36.03 -38.82
N SER A 124 3.57 36.83 -38.03
CA SER A 124 2.78 37.99 -38.50
C SER A 124 3.57 39.29 -38.73
N GLY A 125 4.89 39.22 -38.91
CA GLY A 125 5.69 40.24 -39.61
C GLY A 125 5.94 41.59 -38.92
N ALA A 126 5.30 41.91 -37.79
CA ALA A 126 5.47 43.21 -37.13
C ALA A 126 6.55 43.24 -36.02
N SER A 127 6.87 42.09 -35.41
CA SER A 127 7.92 41.96 -34.40
C SER A 127 8.37 40.50 -34.29
N GLN A 128 9.61 40.21 -34.65
CA GLN A 128 10.14 38.84 -34.63
C GLN A 128 10.41 38.45 -33.17
N SER A 129 9.54 37.63 -32.57
CA SER A 129 9.75 37.12 -31.21
C SER A 129 10.86 36.06 -31.25
N HIS A 130 11.98 36.33 -30.58
CA HIS A 130 13.05 35.35 -30.39
C HIS A 130 12.75 34.45 -29.19
N CYS A 131 13.08 33.16 -29.31
CA CYS A 131 13.04 32.26 -28.17
C CYS A 131 14.14 32.64 -27.17
N GLU A 132 13.85 32.60 -25.89
CA GLU A 132 14.88 32.73 -24.86
C GLU A 132 15.71 31.44 -24.78
N SER A 133 16.97 31.54 -24.36
CA SER A 133 17.84 30.37 -24.15
C SER A 133 17.43 29.53 -22.93
N SER A 134 16.61 30.08 -22.04
CA SER A 134 16.13 29.43 -20.82
C SER A 134 14.65 29.75 -20.63
N LEU A 135 13.80 28.73 -20.63
CA LEU A 135 12.36 28.86 -20.48
C LEU A 135 11.89 28.17 -19.19
N GLN A 136 11.20 28.89 -18.32
CA GLN A 136 10.52 28.30 -17.17
C GLN A 136 9.23 27.61 -17.63
N PHE A 137 8.89 26.47 -17.04
CA PHE A 137 7.65 25.78 -17.33
C PHE A 137 7.02 25.15 -16.09
N SER A 138 5.71 24.95 -16.16
CA SER A 138 4.93 24.25 -15.13
C SER A 138 3.76 23.55 -15.79
N CYS A 139 3.76 22.21 -15.77
CA CYS A 139 2.72 21.38 -16.37
C CYS A 139 1.97 20.61 -15.27
N PRO A 140 0.71 20.95 -14.94
CA PRO A 140 -0.03 20.28 -13.88
C PRO A 140 -0.45 18.87 -14.28
N LEU A 141 -0.20 17.88 -13.42
CA LEU A 141 -0.70 16.53 -13.62
C LEU A 141 -2.21 16.47 -13.31
N PRO A 142 -3.04 15.88 -14.19
CA PRO A 142 -4.45 15.71 -13.92
C PRO A 142 -4.65 14.71 -12.78
N LEU A 143 -5.74 14.88 -12.03
CA LEU A 143 -6.09 13.94 -10.97
C LEU A 143 -6.72 12.66 -11.52
N ASN A 144 -7.43 12.80 -12.63
CA ASN A 144 -8.30 11.78 -13.19
C ASN A 144 -8.04 11.58 -14.68
N PHE A 145 -8.48 10.44 -15.20
CA PHE A 145 -8.57 10.14 -16.63
C PHE A 145 -9.87 9.39 -16.93
N GLU A 146 -10.33 9.46 -18.16
CA GLU A 146 -11.54 8.76 -18.61
C GLU A 146 -11.17 7.47 -19.34
N HIS A 147 -11.87 6.38 -19.02
CA HIS A 147 -11.76 5.10 -19.71
C HIS A 147 -13.12 4.41 -19.70
N ASP A 148 -13.61 3.99 -20.88
CA ASP A 148 -14.91 3.33 -21.07
C ASP A 148 -16.09 4.12 -20.46
N GLY A 149 -16.06 5.46 -20.60
CA GLY A 149 -17.09 6.37 -20.09
C GLY A 149 -17.12 6.52 -18.57
N GLN A 150 -16.13 5.98 -17.85
CA GLN A 150 -15.97 6.15 -16.42
C GLN A 150 -14.70 6.94 -16.10
N GLU A 151 -14.78 7.76 -15.05
CA GLU A 151 -13.66 8.55 -14.57
C GLU A 151 -12.89 7.78 -13.49
N TYR A 152 -11.58 7.62 -13.67
CA TYR A 152 -10.68 6.96 -12.74
C TYR A 152 -9.61 7.93 -12.23
N LEU A 153 -9.07 7.66 -11.06
CA LEU A 153 -7.87 8.38 -10.58
C LEU A 153 -6.66 7.97 -11.41
N LEU A 154 -5.75 8.92 -11.65
CA LEU A 154 -4.47 8.64 -12.27
C LEU A 154 -3.73 7.58 -11.43
N PRO A 155 -3.37 6.41 -11.98
CA PRO A 155 -2.75 5.34 -11.22
C PRO A 155 -1.28 5.64 -10.92
N PRO A 156 -0.72 5.16 -9.80
CA PRO A 156 0.72 5.26 -9.56
C PRO A 156 1.54 4.58 -10.67
N SER A 157 2.79 5.00 -10.83
CA SER A 157 3.77 4.20 -11.58
C SER A 157 3.86 2.82 -10.95
N TYR A 158 3.75 1.80 -11.80
CA TYR A 158 3.57 0.44 -11.35
C TYR A 158 4.22 -0.54 -12.32
N TYR A 159 4.79 -1.61 -11.80
CA TYR A 159 5.23 -2.74 -12.59
C TYR A 159 5.11 -4.00 -11.75
N ALA A 160 4.42 -5.01 -12.29
CA ALA A 160 4.39 -6.34 -11.70
C ALA A 160 4.39 -7.40 -12.79
N LEU A 161 5.26 -8.38 -12.62
CA LEU A 161 5.23 -9.63 -13.37
C LEU A 161 4.19 -10.54 -12.72
N LEU A 162 3.23 -10.99 -13.52
CA LEU A 162 2.04 -11.72 -13.07
C LEU A 162 2.14 -13.14 -13.63
N GLY A 163 2.86 -14.01 -12.94
CA GLY A 163 3.01 -15.40 -13.35
C GLY A 163 4.22 -16.06 -12.70
N GLY A 164 4.22 -17.40 -12.71
CA GLY A 164 5.39 -18.17 -12.28
C GLY A 164 6.56 -18.05 -13.26
N GLN A 165 7.68 -18.72 -12.94
CA GLN A 165 8.84 -18.80 -13.82
C GLN A 165 8.42 -19.18 -15.26
N GLY A 166 8.74 -18.30 -16.22
CA GLY A 166 8.49 -18.53 -17.65
C GLY A 166 7.20 -17.95 -18.22
N GLN A 167 6.35 -17.28 -17.43
CA GLN A 167 5.17 -16.58 -17.94
C GLN A 167 5.43 -15.08 -18.16
N THR A 168 4.90 -14.54 -19.27
CA THR A 168 5.08 -13.13 -19.67
C THR A 168 3.88 -12.24 -19.34
N GLN A 169 3.01 -12.63 -18.41
CA GLN A 169 1.90 -11.75 -18.02
C GLN A 169 2.43 -10.64 -17.12
N TYR A 170 1.97 -9.42 -17.32
CA TYR A 170 2.39 -8.28 -16.52
C TYR A 170 1.36 -7.16 -16.54
N ALA A 171 1.45 -6.27 -15.56
CA ALA A 171 0.80 -4.97 -15.57
C ALA A 171 1.87 -3.89 -15.35
N LYS A 172 1.85 -2.86 -16.18
CA LYS A 172 2.84 -1.78 -16.17
C LYS A 172 2.14 -0.45 -16.36
N CYS A 173 2.42 0.53 -15.51
CA CYS A 173 1.97 1.91 -15.67
C CYS A 173 3.18 2.83 -15.78
N THR A 174 3.33 3.51 -16.90
CA THR A 174 4.46 4.38 -17.20
C THR A 174 4.02 5.81 -17.44
N TYR A 175 4.91 6.75 -17.10
CA TYR A 175 4.76 8.16 -17.38
C TYR A 175 6.02 8.72 -18.00
N MET A 176 5.86 9.64 -18.95
CA MET A 176 6.94 10.24 -19.72
C MET A 176 6.72 11.73 -19.90
N PHE A 177 7.82 12.47 -19.79
CA PHE A 177 7.92 13.87 -20.17
C PHE A 177 8.71 13.97 -21.48
N THR A 178 8.25 14.81 -22.41
CA THR A 178 8.95 15.12 -23.66
C THR A 178 8.99 16.62 -23.89
N ALA A 179 10.19 17.21 -23.91
CA ALA A 179 10.40 18.54 -24.47
C ALA A 179 10.66 18.41 -25.97
N ILE A 180 9.92 19.13 -26.80
CA ILE A 180 10.01 19.14 -28.26
C ILE A 180 10.33 20.56 -28.70
N ILE A 181 11.46 20.73 -29.37
CA ILE A 181 11.87 22.00 -29.98
C ILE A 181 11.74 21.87 -31.49
N SER A 182 10.85 22.67 -32.07
CA SER A 182 10.68 22.79 -33.52
C SER A 182 11.43 24.01 -34.02
N ARG A 183 12.25 23.84 -35.05
CA ARG A 183 13.06 24.91 -35.64
C ARG A 183 12.62 25.24 -37.05
N THR A 184 12.65 26.53 -37.37
CA THR A 184 12.40 27.02 -38.73
C THR A 184 13.61 26.67 -39.58
N ARG A 185 13.39 25.92 -40.67
CA ARG A 185 14.45 25.72 -41.67
C ARG A 185 14.64 27.00 -42.47
N SER A 186 15.84 27.18 -43.05
CA SER A 186 16.10 28.27 -44.01
C SER A 186 14.98 28.34 -45.05
N ARG A 187 14.62 29.56 -45.49
CA ARG A 187 13.56 29.80 -46.50
C ARG A 187 13.70 28.91 -47.73
N HIS A 188 14.94 28.59 -48.14
CA HIS A 188 15.23 27.73 -49.28
C HIS A 188 14.85 26.25 -49.10
N THR A 189 14.60 25.79 -47.86
CA THR A 189 14.27 24.40 -47.53
C THR A 189 12.98 24.25 -46.73
N ALA A 190 12.14 25.30 -46.72
CA ALA A 190 10.87 25.33 -45.98
C ALA A 190 9.91 24.18 -46.39
N PHE A 191 10.02 23.68 -47.63
CA PHE A 191 9.20 22.57 -48.13
C PHE A 191 9.47 21.22 -47.45
N LEU A 192 10.62 21.05 -46.78
CA LEU A 192 10.98 19.81 -46.06
C LEU A 192 10.43 19.75 -44.62
N GLY A 193 9.59 20.72 -44.22
CA GLY A 193 8.98 20.76 -42.90
C GLY A 193 9.92 21.24 -41.77
N LYS A 194 9.38 21.31 -40.56
CA LYS A 194 10.11 21.77 -39.36
C LYS A 194 11.10 20.69 -38.89
N ASN A 195 12.32 21.09 -38.54
CA ASN A 195 13.25 20.19 -37.85
C ASN A 195 12.83 20.09 -36.37
N LYS A 196 12.60 18.88 -35.87
CA LYS A 196 12.20 18.63 -34.48
C LYS A 196 13.30 17.90 -33.73
N LYS A 197 13.75 18.49 -32.62
CA LYS A 197 14.59 17.82 -31.63
C LYS A 197 13.77 17.54 -30.39
N ASN A 198 14.05 16.44 -29.71
CA ASN A 198 13.36 16.10 -28.47
C ASN A 198 14.32 15.67 -27.36
N ASN A 199 13.90 15.92 -26.13
CA ASN A 199 14.47 15.32 -24.92
C ASN A 199 13.33 14.68 -24.13
N THR A 200 13.41 13.35 -24.02
CA THR A 200 12.33 12.51 -23.47
C THR A 200 12.89 11.70 -22.32
N PHE A 201 12.17 11.66 -21.19
CA PHE A 201 12.48 10.83 -20.02
C PHE A 201 11.24 10.28 -19.34
N MET A 202 11.41 9.19 -18.61
CA MET A 202 10.39 8.64 -17.72
C MET A 202 10.44 9.36 -16.37
N PHE A 203 9.29 9.45 -15.70
CA PHE A 203 9.20 9.91 -14.32
C PHE A 203 8.31 8.97 -13.51
N GLU A 204 8.51 8.92 -12.20
CA GLU A 204 7.66 8.17 -11.28
C GLU A 204 6.52 9.05 -10.79
N TYR A 205 5.28 8.61 -11.00
CA TYR A 205 4.11 9.20 -10.37
C TYR A 205 3.73 8.38 -9.14
N LEU A 206 3.92 8.95 -7.95
CA LEU A 206 3.72 8.32 -6.65
C LEU A 206 2.74 9.15 -5.82
N PRO A 207 1.43 9.01 -6.07
CA PRO A 207 0.41 9.65 -5.25
C PRO A 207 0.50 9.13 -3.81
N ARG A 208 0.82 10.04 -2.88
CA ARG A 208 0.89 9.70 -1.46
C ARG A 208 -0.50 9.66 -0.85
N PHE A 209 -0.75 8.63 -0.05
CA PHE A 209 -1.99 8.44 0.70
C PHE A 209 -1.64 8.06 2.14
N ARG A 210 -2.51 8.46 3.08
CA ARG A 210 -2.41 8.15 4.51
C ARG A 210 -3.72 7.56 5.00
N PRO A 211 -3.69 6.74 6.07
CA PRO A 211 -4.90 6.44 6.81
C PRO A 211 -5.57 7.75 7.27
N PRO A 212 -6.91 7.81 7.38
CA PRO A 212 -7.62 9.03 7.81
C PRO A 212 -7.55 9.25 9.32
N ARG A 213 -7.19 8.21 10.08
CA ARG A 213 -7.11 8.21 11.54
C ARG A 213 -5.97 7.29 11.99
N PRO A 214 -5.43 7.46 13.21
CA PRO A 214 -4.39 6.58 13.71
C PRO A 214 -4.91 5.15 13.81
N MET A 215 -3.99 4.20 13.67
CA MET A 215 -4.26 2.82 14.01
C MET A 215 -4.14 2.63 15.52
N ILE A 216 -5.07 1.88 16.12
CA ILE A 216 -4.97 1.49 17.52
C ILE A 216 -3.82 0.50 17.68
N ASN A 217 -2.80 0.93 18.43
CA ASN A 217 -1.68 0.08 18.83
C ASN A 217 -1.90 -0.48 20.25
N ARG A 218 -3.04 -1.13 20.48
CA ARG A 218 -3.41 -1.74 21.76
C ARG A 218 -4.10 -3.08 21.50
N SER A 219 -3.97 -4.00 22.46
CA SER A 219 -4.62 -5.32 22.42
C SER A 219 -6.15 -5.19 22.30
N LEU A 220 -6.78 -6.14 21.61
CA LEU A 220 -8.25 -6.23 21.51
C LEU A 220 -8.88 -6.28 22.90
N LEU A 221 -8.34 -7.10 23.80
CA LEU A 221 -8.95 -7.34 25.12
C LEU A 221 -9.00 -6.09 25.99
N THR A 222 -8.08 -5.15 25.79
CA THR A 222 -8.06 -3.87 26.53
C THR A 222 -8.99 -2.82 25.92
N THR A 223 -9.24 -2.90 24.61
CA THR A 223 -9.96 -1.87 23.86
C THR A 223 -11.40 -2.24 23.52
N ILE A 224 -11.75 -3.52 23.40
CA ILE A 224 -13.07 -3.96 22.96
C ILE A 224 -14.23 -3.46 23.85
N LYS A 225 -13.97 -3.24 25.15
CA LYS A 225 -14.97 -2.70 26.09
C LYS A 225 -15.10 -1.18 26.04
N THR A 226 -14.01 -0.48 25.71
CA THR A 226 -13.95 0.99 25.77
C THR A 226 -14.16 1.63 24.41
N HIS A 227 -13.71 0.97 23.35
CA HIS A 227 -13.72 1.41 21.96
C HIS A 227 -14.05 0.25 21.00
N PRO A 228 -15.22 -0.40 21.13
CA PRO A 228 -15.61 -1.51 20.25
C PRO A 228 -15.66 -1.11 18.77
N GLU A 229 -15.99 0.14 18.46
CA GLU A 229 -16.06 0.70 17.11
C GLU A 229 -14.71 0.72 16.39
N GLU A 230 -13.61 0.56 17.13
CA GLU A 230 -12.26 0.51 16.60
C GLU A 230 -11.93 -0.85 15.99
N TRP A 231 -12.77 -1.86 16.22
CA TRP A 231 -12.60 -3.22 15.70
C TRP A 231 -13.76 -3.63 14.81
N ARG A 232 -13.44 -4.31 13.70
CA ARG A 232 -14.40 -5.04 12.87
C ARG A 232 -14.31 -6.51 13.22
N GLN A 233 -15.43 -7.08 13.66
CA GLN A 233 -15.56 -8.50 13.96
C GLN A 233 -16.16 -9.24 12.76
N PHE A 234 -15.59 -10.40 12.46
CA PHE A 234 -16.09 -11.37 11.49
C PHE A 234 -16.32 -12.70 12.20
N SER A 235 -17.42 -13.39 11.90
CA SER A 235 -17.79 -14.63 12.56
C SER A 235 -18.02 -15.73 11.54
N TYR A 236 -17.43 -16.90 11.79
CA TYR A 236 -17.43 -18.05 10.91
C TYR A 236 -17.69 -19.34 11.67
N GLN A 237 -18.16 -20.36 10.95
CA GLN A 237 -18.30 -21.72 11.49
C GLN A 237 -17.28 -22.66 10.82
N LEU A 238 -16.42 -23.27 11.64
CA LEU A 238 -15.54 -24.34 11.25
C LEU A 238 -16.31 -25.66 11.37
N THR A 239 -16.73 -26.19 10.23
CA THR A 239 -17.56 -27.41 10.19
C THR A 239 -16.66 -28.65 10.10
N PRO A 240 -16.78 -29.62 11.01
CA PRO A 240 -16.03 -30.87 10.95
C PRO A 240 -16.36 -31.64 9.67
N LYS A 241 -15.41 -32.41 9.14
CA LYS A 241 -15.67 -33.34 8.02
C LYS A 241 -16.50 -34.55 8.43
N SER A 242 -16.46 -34.91 9.72
CA SER A 242 -17.23 -36.01 10.30
C SER A 242 -17.99 -35.53 11.52
N GLU A 243 -19.32 -35.57 11.44
CA GLU A 243 -20.22 -35.09 12.51
C GLU A 243 -20.28 -36.06 13.71
N LYS A 244 -19.75 -37.28 13.59
CA LYS A 244 -19.95 -38.33 14.59
C LYS A 244 -19.25 -38.06 15.93
N HIS A 245 -18.23 -37.22 15.96
CA HIS A 245 -17.36 -37.04 17.14
C HIS A 245 -16.93 -35.59 17.40
N MET A 246 -17.32 -34.66 16.54
CA MET A 246 -16.91 -33.26 16.64
C MET A 246 -18.11 -32.37 16.36
N GLU A 247 -18.24 -31.34 17.19
CA GLU A 247 -19.22 -30.28 17.00
C GLU A 247 -18.56 -29.14 16.19
N PRO A 248 -19.35 -28.35 15.45
CA PRO A 248 -18.86 -27.13 14.83
C PRO A 248 -18.21 -26.17 15.82
N LEU A 249 -17.10 -25.56 15.40
CA LEU A 249 -16.44 -24.50 16.17
C LEU A 249 -16.79 -23.14 15.56
N THR A 250 -16.94 -22.13 16.40
CA THR A 250 -17.12 -20.75 15.96
C THR A 250 -15.77 -20.03 15.95
N CYS A 251 -15.36 -19.52 14.79
CA CYS A 251 -14.16 -18.70 14.63
C CYS A 251 -14.54 -17.23 14.51
N GLN A 252 -14.05 -16.39 15.42
CA GLN A 252 -14.20 -14.95 15.41
C GLN A 252 -12.87 -14.30 15.06
N PHE A 253 -12.88 -13.43 14.06
CA PHE A 253 -11.71 -12.72 13.56
C PHE A 253 -11.91 -11.22 13.70
N PHE A 254 -10.94 -10.51 14.27
CA PHE A 254 -11.02 -9.08 14.51
C PHE A 254 -9.89 -8.36 13.79
N LEU A 255 -10.25 -7.30 13.07
CA LEU A 255 -9.31 -6.37 12.42
C LEU A 255 -9.61 -4.93 12.82
N PRO A 256 -8.62 -4.04 12.80
CA PRO A 256 -8.86 -2.61 12.94
C PRO A 256 -9.88 -2.12 11.91
N SER A 257 -10.82 -1.32 12.40
CA SER A 257 -11.92 -0.77 11.62
C SER A 257 -11.48 0.30 10.63
N VAL A 258 -10.30 0.92 10.81
CA VAL A 258 -9.73 1.89 9.85
C VAL A 258 -9.57 1.29 8.45
N GLY A 259 -9.24 -0.01 8.37
CA GLY A 259 -9.13 -0.76 7.11
C GLY A 259 -8.10 -0.23 6.10
N MET A 260 -7.39 0.84 6.43
CA MET A 260 -6.35 1.47 5.63
C MET A 260 -5.09 1.58 6.48
N PHE A 261 -3.97 1.08 5.97
CA PHE A 261 -2.73 0.92 6.71
C PHE A 261 -1.57 1.44 5.87
N GLY A 262 -0.61 2.13 6.48
CA GLY A 262 0.66 2.41 5.80
C GLY A 262 1.32 1.11 5.39
N VAL A 263 2.01 1.13 4.26
CA VAL A 263 2.65 -0.08 3.73
C VAL A 263 3.72 -0.67 4.65
N MET A 264 4.32 0.18 5.48
CA MET A 264 5.29 -0.18 6.50
C MET A 264 4.66 -0.46 7.87
N ASP A 265 3.35 -0.23 8.02
CA ASP A 265 2.65 -0.44 9.29
C ASP A 265 2.42 -1.93 9.53
N SER A 266 2.48 -2.31 10.81
CA SER A 266 2.00 -3.61 11.26
C SER A 266 0.48 -3.57 11.40
N ILE A 267 -0.23 -4.55 10.86
CA ILE A 267 -1.68 -4.67 11.00
C ILE A 267 -1.95 -5.63 12.17
N PRO A 268 -2.41 -5.14 13.33
CA PRO A 268 -2.78 -6.01 14.44
C PRO A 268 -4.07 -6.76 14.09
N PHE A 269 -4.21 -7.96 14.62
CA PHE A 269 -5.43 -8.75 14.50
C PHE A 269 -5.62 -9.62 15.74
N HIS A 270 -6.84 -10.13 15.92
CA HIS A 270 -7.14 -11.10 16.96
C HIS A 270 -8.00 -12.22 16.40
N VAL A 271 -7.74 -13.44 16.85
CA VAL A 271 -8.48 -14.63 16.46
C VAL A 271 -8.96 -15.33 17.71
N GLN A 272 -10.25 -15.66 17.75
CA GLN A 272 -10.85 -16.48 18.80
C GLN A 272 -11.54 -17.68 18.16
N ILE A 273 -11.28 -18.89 18.67
CA ILE A 273 -12.06 -20.08 18.32
C ILE A 273 -12.78 -20.55 19.56
N ALA A 274 -14.08 -20.76 19.48
CA ALA A 274 -14.93 -21.23 20.57
C ALA A 274 -15.70 -22.49 20.17
N GLY A 275 -15.95 -23.37 21.14
CA GLY A 275 -16.76 -24.58 20.93
C GLY A 275 -16.64 -25.54 22.10
N SER A 276 -17.06 -26.79 21.90
CA SER A 276 -16.88 -27.82 22.92
C SER A 276 -15.41 -28.19 23.11
N HIS A 277 -15.06 -28.52 24.35
CA HIS A 277 -13.73 -28.99 24.73
C HIS A 277 -13.25 -30.16 23.85
N ALA A 278 -14.14 -31.11 23.53
CA ALA A 278 -13.83 -32.26 22.69
C ALA A 278 -13.43 -31.87 21.25
N SER A 279 -13.98 -30.77 20.73
CA SER A 279 -13.69 -30.30 19.37
C SER A 279 -12.46 -29.37 19.37
N LEU A 280 -12.30 -28.54 20.39
CA LEU A 280 -11.15 -27.65 20.55
C LEU A 280 -9.84 -28.39 20.84
N SER A 281 -9.88 -29.47 21.63
CA SER A 281 -8.69 -30.31 21.89
C SER A 281 -8.11 -30.92 20.61
N ARG A 282 -8.92 -31.07 19.55
CA ARG A 282 -8.44 -31.52 18.22
C ARG A 282 -7.69 -30.45 17.43
N LEU A 283 -7.78 -29.18 17.84
CA LEU A 283 -6.98 -28.09 17.28
C LEU A 283 -5.57 -28.00 17.87
N GLN A 284 -5.30 -28.71 18.96
CA GLN A 284 -3.97 -28.73 19.55
C GLN A 284 -3.03 -29.59 18.68
N PRO A 285 -1.78 -29.17 18.46
CA PRO A 285 -0.79 -30.02 17.82
C PRO A 285 -0.72 -31.34 18.59
N LEU A 286 -0.81 -32.47 17.89
CA LEU A 286 -0.57 -33.78 18.50
C LEU A 286 0.86 -33.75 19.02
N SER A 287 1.05 -33.63 20.34
CA SER A 287 2.38 -33.80 20.92
C SER A 287 2.83 -35.21 20.54
N SER A 288 3.95 -35.31 19.84
CA SER A 288 4.50 -36.55 19.32
C SER A 288 5.11 -37.39 20.45
N ASP A 289 4.36 -37.62 21.52
CA ASP A 289 4.86 -38.27 22.75
C ASP A 289 4.67 -39.80 22.74
N SER A 290 4.29 -40.40 21.61
CA SER A 290 3.85 -41.81 21.58
C SER A 290 4.71 -42.80 20.79
N GLU A 291 5.86 -42.42 20.22
CA GLU A 291 6.74 -43.39 19.54
C GLU A 291 8.23 -43.12 19.78
N SER A 292 8.79 -43.63 20.88
CA SER A 292 10.05 -44.41 20.89
C SER A 292 10.53 -44.72 22.32
N LEU A 293 10.09 -45.84 22.89
CA LEU A 293 10.73 -46.49 24.04
C LEU A 293 11.93 -47.37 23.60
N SER A 294 12.77 -46.90 22.67
CA SER A 294 13.94 -47.68 22.26
C SER A 294 15.14 -46.82 21.89
N SER A 295 16.22 -47.06 22.63
CA SER A 295 17.63 -46.74 22.40
C SER A 295 18.04 -45.27 22.38
N ASP A 296 18.22 -44.75 23.59
CA ASP A 296 19.50 -44.26 24.12
C ASP A 296 20.67 -43.97 23.14
N LEU A 297 21.24 -42.79 23.37
CA LEU A 297 22.60 -42.36 23.00
C LEU A 297 22.82 -41.99 21.53
N HIS A 298 22.26 -40.84 21.10
CA HIS A 298 22.97 -39.77 20.36
C HIS A 298 21.98 -38.76 19.78
N ARG A 299 21.44 -37.84 20.59
CA ARG A 299 20.68 -36.69 20.04
C ARG A 299 20.90 -35.42 20.83
N ARG A 300 22.14 -34.94 20.83
CA ARG A 300 22.52 -33.59 21.29
C ARG A 300 22.53 -32.59 20.13
N ARG A 301 21.51 -32.61 19.27
CA ARG A 301 21.37 -31.68 18.14
C ARG A 301 19.96 -31.07 18.13
N LYS A 302 19.96 -29.75 18.32
CA LYS A 302 18.89 -28.74 18.17
C LYS A 302 17.78 -28.74 19.21
N ALA A 303 18.05 -27.98 20.27
CA ALA A 303 17.05 -27.19 21.01
C ALA A 303 16.69 -25.91 20.21
N ASP A 304 16.48 -26.04 18.90
CA ASP A 304 15.70 -25.06 18.15
C ASP A 304 14.27 -25.55 18.31
N GLY A 305 13.52 -24.92 19.23
CA GLY A 305 12.11 -25.25 19.43
C GLY A 305 11.40 -25.21 18.09
N GLU A 306 10.95 -26.37 17.61
CA GLU A 306 10.03 -26.43 16.48
C GLU A 306 8.76 -25.71 16.94
N ASP A 307 8.63 -24.43 16.55
CA ASP A 307 7.42 -23.63 16.70
C ASP A 307 6.26 -24.42 16.12
N SER A 308 5.46 -25.03 16.99
CA SER A 308 4.28 -25.77 16.58
C SER A 308 3.36 -24.80 15.86
N GLU A 309 3.17 -25.03 14.56
CA GLU A 309 2.41 -24.11 13.74
C GLU A 309 0.97 -23.98 14.24
N PRO A 310 0.45 -22.75 14.43
CA PRO A 310 -0.90 -22.55 14.95
C PRO A 310 -1.97 -23.20 14.05
N PRO A 311 -3.13 -23.60 14.62
CA PRO A 311 -4.23 -24.19 13.85
C PRO A 311 -4.84 -23.22 12.83
N ILE A 312 -4.62 -21.92 13.00
CA ILE A 312 -5.03 -20.85 12.09
C ILE A 312 -3.79 -20.11 11.58
N ARG A 313 -3.83 -19.76 10.30
CA ARG A 313 -2.86 -18.89 9.64
C ARG A 313 -3.55 -17.60 9.21
N VAL A 314 -2.84 -16.49 9.34
CA VAL A 314 -3.26 -15.18 8.83
C VAL A 314 -2.21 -14.71 7.83
N ARG A 315 -2.63 -14.19 6.68
CA ARG A 315 -1.74 -13.78 5.58
C ARG A 315 -2.16 -12.47 4.96
N LEU A 316 -1.19 -11.73 4.43
CA LEU A 316 -1.42 -10.51 3.66
C LEU A 316 -1.21 -10.87 2.20
N VAL A 317 -2.22 -10.63 1.38
CA VAL A 317 -2.22 -11.00 -0.02
C VAL A 317 -2.68 -9.83 -0.86
N ARG A 318 -1.95 -9.57 -1.93
CA ARG A 318 -2.32 -8.61 -2.97
C ARG A 318 -2.93 -9.33 -4.15
N GLN A 319 -4.12 -8.91 -4.54
CA GLN A 319 -4.73 -9.29 -5.79
C GLN A 319 -4.42 -8.25 -6.87
N VAL A 320 -3.84 -8.70 -7.97
CA VAL A 320 -3.69 -7.92 -9.21
C VAL A 320 -4.70 -8.45 -10.21
N ALA A 321 -5.76 -7.70 -10.44
CA ALA A 321 -6.79 -8.02 -11.41
C ALA A 321 -6.59 -7.19 -12.70
N ILE A 322 -6.44 -7.88 -13.82
CA ILE A 322 -6.46 -7.30 -15.16
C ILE A 322 -7.85 -7.56 -15.77
N ASN A 323 -8.49 -6.51 -16.26
CA ASN A 323 -9.75 -6.57 -16.98
C ASN A 323 -9.57 -6.01 -18.39
N ASN A 324 -9.55 -6.88 -19.40
CA ASN A 324 -9.41 -6.47 -20.79
C ASN A 324 -10.63 -6.95 -21.58
N ASN A 325 -11.45 -6.01 -22.06
CA ASN A 325 -12.67 -6.27 -22.83
C ASN A 325 -13.63 -7.27 -22.16
N GLY A 326 -13.79 -7.17 -20.83
CA GLY A 326 -14.66 -8.05 -20.05
C GLY A 326 -14.02 -9.37 -19.62
N HIS A 327 -12.84 -9.71 -20.14
CA HIS A 327 -12.05 -10.83 -19.62
C HIS A 327 -11.27 -10.40 -18.38
N LYS A 328 -11.69 -10.95 -17.24
CA LYS A 328 -11.06 -10.71 -15.94
C LYS A 328 -10.11 -11.84 -15.60
N ASN A 329 -8.86 -11.51 -15.31
CA ASN A 329 -7.87 -12.41 -14.74
C ASN A 329 -7.32 -11.79 -13.46
N ALA A 330 -7.23 -12.57 -12.39
CA ALA A 330 -6.69 -12.10 -11.11
C ALA A 330 -5.58 -13.02 -10.62
N VAL A 331 -4.44 -12.44 -10.28
CA VAL A 331 -3.29 -13.13 -9.68
C VAL A 331 -3.15 -12.67 -8.24
N HIS A 332 -2.84 -13.61 -7.34
CA HIS A 332 -2.61 -13.33 -5.92
C HIS A 332 -1.11 -13.38 -5.63
N LEU A 333 -0.58 -12.30 -5.07
CA LEU A 333 0.80 -12.15 -4.62
C LEU A 333 0.80 -12.21 -3.09
N HIS A 334 1.59 -13.11 -2.53
CA HIS A 334 1.80 -13.16 -1.08
C HIS A 334 2.69 -11.99 -0.66
N LEU A 335 2.25 -11.22 0.33
CA LEU A 335 2.96 -10.04 0.84
C LEU A 335 3.58 -10.27 2.22
N GLY A 336 3.13 -11.26 2.97
CA GLY A 336 3.64 -11.56 4.31
C GLY A 336 2.73 -12.52 5.08
N ASP A 337 3.29 -13.13 6.12
CA ASP A 337 2.58 -14.00 7.05
C ASP A 337 2.39 -13.33 8.42
N GLY A 338 1.24 -13.57 9.03
CA GLY A 338 0.91 -13.05 10.36
C GLY A 338 1.61 -13.85 11.44
N LYS A 339 2.16 -13.15 12.43
CA LYS A 339 2.72 -13.76 13.65
C LYS A 339 1.60 -13.88 14.68
N LEU A 340 1.34 -15.10 15.15
CA LEU A 340 0.32 -15.37 16.16
C LEU A 340 0.98 -15.69 17.51
N CYS A 341 0.52 -15.00 18.55
CA CYS A 341 0.88 -15.22 19.94
C CYS A 341 -0.36 -15.76 20.68
N PRO A 342 -0.32 -16.99 21.22
CA PRO A 342 -1.43 -17.50 22.01
C PRO A 342 -1.61 -16.67 23.28
N LEU A 343 -2.86 -16.38 23.63
CA LEU A 343 -3.19 -15.74 24.90
C LEU A 343 -3.58 -16.79 25.94
N PRO A 344 -3.24 -16.55 27.22
CA PRO A 344 -3.68 -17.45 28.29
C PRO A 344 -5.22 -17.52 28.30
N PRO A 345 -5.80 -18.70 28.61
CA PRO A 345 -7.23 -18.81 28.83
C PRO A 345 -7.67 -17.79 29.87
N VAL A 346 -8.79 -17.11 29.63
CA VAL A 346 -9.35 -16.22 30.66
C VAL A 346 -9.87 -17.12 31.77
N GLU A 347 -9.11 -17.22 32.87
CA GLU A 347 -9.48 -18.02 34.03
C GLU A 347 -10.74 -17.42 34.67
N GLY A 348 -11.84 -18.16 34.62
CA GLY A 348 -13.08 -17.75 35.27
C GLY A 348 -14.28 -18.45 34.66
N PRO A 349 -14.97 -19.33 35.38
CA PRO A 349 -16.26 -19.80 34.92
C PRO A 349 -17.22 -18.61 35.00
N ILE A 350 -17.68 -18.11 33.84
CA ILE A 350 -18.89 -17.29 33.81
C ILE A 350 -20.04 -18.26 34.13
N LEU A 351 -20.19 -18.62 35.40
CA LEU A 351 -21.33 -19.37 35.89
C LEU A 351 -22.53 -18.44 35.80
N LEU A 352 -23.15 -18.39 34.61
CA LEU A 352 -24.52 -17.93 34.49
C LEU A 352 -25.35 -18.91 35.33
N ALA A 353 -25.69 -18.49 36.54
CA ALA A 353 -26.38 -19.32 37.53
C ALA A 353 -27.64 -19.93 36.90
N GLY A 354 -27.68 -21.26 36.84
CA GLY A 354 -28.90 -22.02 36.51
C GLY A 354 -28.94 -22.72 35.15
N SER A 355 -27.92 -22.58 34.28
CA SER A 355 -27.96 -23.24 32.97
C SER A 355 -27.06 -24.48 32.91
N ARG A 356 -27.65 -25.67 32.66
CA ARG A 356 -26.92 -26.92 32.31
C ARG A 356 -26.29 -26.86 30.90
N VAL A 357 -25.86 -25.68 30.46
CA VAL A 357 -25.27 -25.48 29.14
C VAL A 357 -23.89 -26.11 29.13
N GLN A 358 -23.63 -26.95 28.13
CA GLN A 358 -22.31 -27.54 27.88
C GLN A 358 -21.23 -26.45 28.01
N ARG A 359 -20.17 -26.75 28.75
CA ARG A 359 -19.04 -25.85 28.94
C ARG A 359 -18.41 -25.55 27.57
N GLN A 360 -18.70 -24.36 27.04
CA GLN A 360 -17.97 -23.83 25.89
C GLN A 360 -16.63 -23.30 26.38
N GLU A 361 -15.58 -23.65 25.64
CA GLU A 361 -14.25 -23.13 25.85
C GLU A 361 -13.87 -22.22 24.68
N ASN A 362 -12.84 -21.42 24.87
CA ASN A 362 -12.26 -20.62 23.80
C ASN A 362 -10.73 -20.68 23.83
N VAL A 363 -10.14 -20.55 22.65
CA VAL A 363 -8.71 -20.34 22.48
C VAL A 363 -8.54 -19.03 21.72
N ASN A 364 -7.65 -18.17 22.22
CA ASN A 364 -7.47 -16.82 21.73
C ASN A 364 -6.02 -16.61 21.28
N TRP A 365 -5.85 -15.89 20.19
CA TRP A 365 -4.55 -15.45 19.69
C TRP A 365 -4.60 -13.97 19.38
N GLU A 366 -3.53 -13.27 19.76
CA GLU A 366 -3.22 -11.96 19.22
C GLU A 366 -2.14 -12.10 18.16
N GLY A 367 -2.18 -11.23 17.17
CA GLY A 367 -1.16 -11.27 16.15
C GLY A 367 -0.98 -9.97 15.44
N GLU A 368 0.08 -9.93 14.67
CA GLU A 368 0.40 -8.81 13.80
C GLU A 368 0.86 -9.33 12.45
N ILE A 369 0.55 -8.59 11.39
CA ILE A 369 1.01 -8.91 10.04
C ILE A 369 1.61 -7.68 9.37
N ARG A 370 2.76 -7.88 8.72
CA ARG A 370 3.49 -6.83 8.02
C ARG A 370 3.66 -7.21 6.56
N CYS A 371 3.81 -6.21 5.71
CA CYS A 371 4.29 -6.43 4.36
C CYS A 371 5.81 -6.69 4.42
N GLU A 372 6.25 -7.84 3.91
CA GLU A 372 7.63 -8.32 3.94
C GLU A 372 8.41 -8.01 2.65
N LEU A 373 7.80 -7.31 1.70
CA LEU A 373 8.49 -6.92 0.46
C LEU A 373 9.55 -5.85 0.75
N GLU A 374 10.80 -6.15 0.39
CA GLU A 374 11.95 -5.25 0.53
C GLU A 374 11.90 -4.07 -0.46
N GLU A 375 11.13 -4.19 -1.55
CA GLU A 375 11.02 -3.18 -2.60
C GLU A 375 9.93 -2.13 -2.32
N LYS A 376 10.02 -0.99 -3.02
CA LYS A 376 9.08 0.14 -2.97
C LYS A 376 7.68 -0.28 -3.40
N LEU A 377 6.90 -0.82 -2.46
CA LEU A 377 5.56 -1.33 -2.74
C LEU A 377 4.61 -0.19 -3.13
N THR A 378 4.02 -0.31 -4.31
CA THR A 378 3.00 0.62 -4.78
C THR A 378 1.68 0.44 -4.00
N PRO A 379 0.99 1.51 -3.56
CA PRO A 379 -0.33 1.41 -2.94
C PRO A 379 -1.39 0.75 -3.84
N GLY A 380 -2.47 0.23 -3.25
CA GLY A 380 -3.62 -0.27 -4.00
C GLY A 380 -4.33 0.84 -4.81
N PHE A 381 -4.73 0.53 -6.04
CA PHE A 381 -5.42 1.45 -6.96
C PHE A 381 -6.38 0.72 -7.90
N ASN A 382 -7.33 1.45 -8.49
CA ASN A 382 -8.22 0.95 -9.54
C ASN A 382 -8.21 1.94 -10.71
N ALA A 383 -7.85 1.44 -11.89
CA ALA A 383 -7.76 2.19 -13.13
C ALA A 383 -8.60 1.56 -14.27
N GLY A 384 -9.64 0.80 -13.92
CA GLY A 384 -10.52 0.10 -14.87
C GLY A 384 -9.90 -1.16 -15.46
N ILE A 385 -8.83 -1.00 -16.25
CA ILE A 385 -8.09 -2.11 -16.89
C ILE A 385 -7.23 -2.89 -15.90
N VAL A 386 -6.75 -2.23 -14.83
CA VAL A 386 -5.96 -2.85 -13.75
C VAL A 386 -6.53 -2.43 -12.40
N THR A 387 -6.70 -3.39 -11.50
CA THR A 387 -7.06 -3.18 -10.10
C THR A 387 -6.06 -3.90 -9.19
N ILE A 388 -5.50 -3.16 -8.24
CA ILE A 388 -4.63 -3.65 -7.17
C ILE A 388 -5.40 -3.53 -5.85
N ALA A 389 -5.73 -4.68 -5.26
CA ALA A 389 -6.47 -4.76 -4.01
C ALA A 389 -5.72 -5.64 -3.00
N ASP A 390 -5.74 -5.26 -1.72
CA ASP A 390 -5.05 -5.99 -0.67
C ASP A 390 -6.06 -6.67 0.26
N PHE A 391 -5.70 -7.85 0.77
CA PHE A 391 -6.56 -8.67 1.62
C PHE A 391 -5.77 -9.26 2.78
N VAL A 392 -6.36 -9.21 3.97
CA VAL A 392 -5.95 -10.07 5.08
C VAL A 392 -6.77 -11.37 4.98
N ILE A 393 -6.09 -12.49 4.77
CA ILE A 393 -6.70 -13.80 4.64
C ILE A 393 -6.53 -14.56 5.95
N VAL A 394 -7.63 -15.07 6.49
CA VAL A 394 -7.64 -16.04 7.60
C VAL A 394 -7.99 -17.42 7.04
N GLU A 395 -7.18 -18.43 7.36
CA GLU A 395 -7.38 -19.81 6.89
C GLU A 395 -6.90 -20.84 7.93
N LEU A 396 -7.41 -22.07 7.83
CA LEU A 396 -6.91 -23.18 8.65
C LEU A 396 -5.53 -23.61 8.16
N SER A 397 -4.65 -24.00 9.07
CA SER A 397 -3.36 -24.59 8.72
C SER A 397 -3.54 -25.93 8.01
N LYS A 398 -2.57 -26.32 7.17
CA LYS A 398 -2.69 -27.47 6.26
C LYS A 398 -3.04 -28.77 6.97
N TRP A 399 -2.50 -28.99 8.17
CA TRP A 399 -2.72 -30.20 8.96
C TRP A 399 -4.16 -30.30 9.51
N GLN A 400 -4.85 -29.16 9.67
CA GLN A 400 -6.23 -29.09 10.13
C GLN A 400 -7.27 -29.35 9.02
N ILE A 401 -6.88 -29.26 7.76
CA ILE A 401 -7.78 -29.48 6.61
C ILE A 401 -8.31 -30.92 6.57
N ASN A 402 -7.68 -31.87 7.28
CA ASN A 402 -8.19 -33.24 7.39
C ASN A 402 -9.34 -33.37 8.40
N LEU A 403 -9.44 -32.46 9.37
CA LEU A 403 -10.44 -32.50 10.44
C LEU A 403 -11.67 -31.65 10.11
N PHE A 404 -11.47 -30.49 9.50
CA PHE A 404 -12.52 -29.54 9.15
C PHE A 404 -12.64 -29.35 7.63
N GLN A 405 -13.80 -28.87 7.19
CA GLN A 405 -13.98 -28.42 5.81
C GLN A 405 -12.98 -27.31 5.48
N PRO A 406 -12.56 -27.15 4.20
CA PRO A 406 -11.67 -26.06 3.80
C PRO A 406 -12.20 -24.70 4.26
N PHE A 407 -11.39 -23.97 5.02
CA PHE A 407 -11.72 -22.68 5.60
C PHE A 407 -10.71 -21.64 5.14
N LYS A 408 -11.17 -20.64 4.39
CA LYS A 408 -10.35 -19.55 3.87
C LYS A 408 -11.24 -18.34 3.56
N HIS A 409 -11.00 -17.23 4.26
CA HIS A 409 -11.75 -16.00 4.08
C HIS A 409 -10.81 -14.81 3.93
N GLY A 410 -11.05 -13.99 2.91
CA GLY A 410 -10.28 -12.77 2.63
C GLY A 410 -11.05 -11.52 3.05
N HIS A 411 -10.37 -10.64 3.77
CA HIS A 411 -10.90 -9.37 4.26
C HIS A 411 -10.20 -8.20 3.56
N PRO A 412 -10.93 -7.34 2.84
CA PRO A 412 -10.32 -6.24 2.13
C PRO A 412 -9.70 -5.25 3.12
N VAL A 413 -8.44 -4.91 2.84
CA VAL A 413 -7.70 -3.83 3.47
C VAL A 413 -7.08 -2.97 2.37
N ARG A 414 -6.65 -1.77 2.70
CA ARG A 414 -5.96 -0.90 1.76
C ARG A 414 -4.58 -0.56 2.29
N LEU A 415 -3.55 -0.94 1.54
CA LEU A 415 -2.20 -0.44 1.81
C LEU A 415 -2.01 0.92 1.14
N VAL A 416 -1.52 1.89 1.90
CA VAL A 416 -1.22 3.25 1.46
C VAL A 416 0.27 3.56 1.62
N SER A 417 0.76 4.61 0.96
CA SER A 417 2.21 4.87 0.88
C SER A 417 2.82 5.28 2.22
N ASP A 418 2.06 6.02 3.02
CA ASP A 418 2.54 6.66 4.24
C ASP A 418 1.70 6.17 5.43
N SER A 419 2.36 6.03 6.58
CA SER A 419 1.69 5.83 7.86
C SER A 419 0.92 7.08 8.31
N TRP A 420 0.03 6.90 9.28
CA TRP A 420 -0.70 8.01 9.87
C TRP A 420 0.21 8.99 10.61
N THR A 421 -0.12 10.28 10.56
CA THR A 421 0.55 11.33 11.33
C THR A 421 -0.44 12.41 11.76
N ASP A 422 -0.22 13.02 12.92
CA ASP A 422 -1.01 14.15 13.44
C ASP A 422 -0.89 15.43 12.58
N PHE A 423 0.19 15.57 11.82
CA PHE A 423 0.42 16.75 10.99
C PHE A 423 -0.35 16.65 9.67
N SER A 424 -1.35 17.51 9.50
CA SER A 424 -1.94 17.80 8.18
C SER A 424 -0.92 18.56 7.33
N ARG A 425 -0.55 18.00 6.18
CA ARG A 425 0.30 18.68 5.18
C ARG A 425 -0.51 19.62 4.29
#